data_AF-A0A815DCR1-F1
#
_entry.id   AF-A0A815DCR1-F1
#
_cell.length_a   1.000
_cell.length_b   1.000
_cell.length_c   1.000
_cell.angle_alpha   90.00
_cell.angle_beta   90.00
_cell.angle_gamma   90.00
#
_symmetry.space_group_name_H-M   'P 1'
#
loop_
_entity.id
_entity.type
_entity.pdbx_description
1 polymer ?
#
loop_
_entity_poly.entity_id
_entity_poly.type
_entity_poly.pdbx_seq_one_letter_code
_entity_poly.pdbx_strand_id
1 'polypeptide(L)'
;MQLSALKENLATVRTELRAANVKLAELEHKINSCSCVIVSILDTDARLVVSQEERRVLLERSLANESKNEKLIAENAQLIKKNSNSEAALQEMAREFQSQQIQLNKVSQCRWIDDDGDIHSMYEMSSKTAVVAASSKKPQRACNQCYKDLTS
;
A
#
# COMPACT_ATOMS: atom_id res chain seq x y z
N MET A 1 -38.50 -14.19 -97.72
CA MET A 1 -37.33 -14.55 -96.89
C MET A 1 -36.85 -13.42 -95.97
N GLN A 2 -36.49 -12.23 -96.47
CA GLN A 2 -35.88 -11.16 -95.65
C GLN A 2 -36.72 -10.69 -94.45
N LEU A 3 -38.02 -10.52 -94.63
CA LEU A 3 -38.96 -10.13 -93.57
C LEU A 3 -39.07 -11.16 -92.43
N SER A 4 -38.85 -12.45 -92.72
CA SER A 4 -38.89 -13.52 -91.72
C SER A 4 -37.65 -13.48 -90.83
N ALA A 5 -36.47 -13.35 -91.43
CA ALA A 5 -35.20 -13.23 -90.72
C ALA A 5 -35.16 -12.00 -89.81
N LEU A 6 -35.73 -10.87 -90.26
CA LEU A 6 -35.87 -9.66 -89.44
C LEU A 6 -36.78 -9.87 -88.22
N LYS A 7 -37.90 -10.58 -88.38
CA LYS A 7 -38.81 -10.89 -87.27
C LYS A 7 -38.16 -11.81 -86.23
N GLU A 8 -37.41 -12.80 -86.70
CA GLU A 8 -36.67 -13.73 -85.84
C GLU A 8 -35.56 -13.01 -85.08
N ASN A 9 -34.72 -12.22 -85.77
CA ASN A 9 -33.69 -11.39 -85.12
C ASN A 9 -34.29 -10.44 -84.07
N LEU A 10 -35.44 -9.82 -84.36
CA LEU A 10 -36.12 -8.94 -83.43
C LEU A 10 -36.68 -9.69 -82.21
N ALA A 11 -37.15 -10.93 -82.39
CA ALA A 11 -37.52 -11.80 -81.28
C ALA A 11 -36.30 -12.16 -80.41
N THR A 12 -35.17 -12.50 -81.03
CA THR A 12 -33.91 -12.80 -80.34
C THR A 12 -33.42 -11.60 -79.52
N VAL A 13 -33.36 -10.41 -80.12
CA VAL A 13 -32.95 -9.18 -79.40
C VAL A 13 -33.87 -8.88 -78.21
N ARG A 14 -35.19 -9.10 -78.36
CA ARG A 14 -36.13 -8.94 -77.23
C ARG A 14 -35.87 -9.95 -76.11
N THR A 15 -35.54 -11.18 -76.44
CA THR A 15 -35.20 -12.20 -75.44
C THR A 15 -33.89 -11.89 -74.74
N GLU A 16 -32.87 -11.45 -75.46
CA GLU A 16 -31.58 -11.05 -74.92
C GLU A 16 -31.71 -9.81 -74.03
N LEU A 17 -32.49 -8.81 -74.45
CA LEU A 17 -32.77 -7.62 -73.64
C LEU A 17 -33.49 -7.98 -72.34
N ARG A 18 -34.47 -8.89 -72.38
CA ARG A 18 -35.13 -9.39 -71.15
C ARG A 18 -34.15 -10.11 -70.23
N ALA A 19 -33.30 -10.97 -70.79
CA ALA A 19 -32.28 -11.69 -70.02
C ALA A 19 -31.25 -10.72 -69.41
N ALA A 20 -30.85 -9.68 -70.14
CA ALA A 20 -29.96 -8.63 -69.65
C ALA A 20 -30.60 -7.84 -68.50
N ASN A 21 -31.88 -7.47 -68.61
CA ASN A 21 -32.60 -6.76 -67.55
C ASN A 21 -32.72 -7.59 -66.26
N VAL A 22 -32.96 -8.91 -66.37
CA VAL A 22 -32.98 -9.81 -65.20
C VAL A 22 -31.60 -9.86 -64.53
N LYS A 23 -30.53 -10.04 -65.33
CA LYS A 23 -29.16 -10.02 -64.80
C LYS A 23 -28.80 -8.69 -64.15
N LEU A 24 -29.25 -7.57 -64.71
CA LEU A 24 -29.05 -6.23 -64.16
C LEU A 24 -29.72 -6.11 -62.79
N ALA A 25 -30.98 -6.53 -62.67
CA ALA A 25 -31.70 -6.53 -61.38
C ALA A 25 -31.04 -7.44 -60.33
N GLU A 26 -30.53 -8.61 -60.72
CA GLU A 26 -29.77 -9.49 -59.83
C GLU A 26 -28.48 -8.85 -59.33
N LEU A 27 -27.75 -8.17 -60.22
CA LEU A 27 -26.52 -7.46 -59.86
C LEU A 27 -26.81 -6.27 -58.94
N GLU A 28 -27.87 -5.51 -59.20
CA GLU A 28 -28.32 -4.42 -58.29
C GLU A 28 -28.67 -4.96 -56.91
N HIS A 29 -29.39 -6.08 -56.83
CA HIS A 29 -29.69 -6.71 -55.55
C HIS A 29 -28.41 -7.14 -54.81
N LYS A 30 -27.44 -7.74 -55.52
CA LYS A 30 -26.14 -8.12 -54.93
C LYS A 30 -25.36 -6.90 -54.45
N ILE A 31 -25.32 -5.81 -55.22
CA ILE A 31 -24.67 -4.56 -54.84
C ILE A 31 -25.29 -3.98 -53.56
N ASN A 32 -26.63 -3.98 -53.48
CA ASN A 32 -27.35 -3.49 -52.30
C ASN A 32 -27.07 -4.37 -51.06
N SER A 33 -27.06 -5.70 -51.24
CA SER A 33 -26.74 -6.65 -50.18
C SER A 33 -25.30 -6.47 -49.68
N CYS A 34 -24.33 -6.37 -50.59
CA CYS A 34 -22.93 -6.11 -50.23
C CYS A 34 -22.75 -4.77 -49.50
N SER A 35 -23.43 -3.72 -49.96
CA SER A 35 -23.39 -2.40 -49.29
C SER A 35 -23.91 -2.48 -47.85
N CYS A 36 -25.00 -3.22 -47.62
CA CYS A 36 -25.54 -3.44 -46.28
C CYS A 36 -24.54 -4.14 -45.35
N VAL A 37 -23.88 -5.20 -45.86
CA VAL A 37 -22.84 -5.93 -45.10
C VAL A 37 -21.66 -5.02 -44.77
N ILE A 38 -21.18 -4.23 -45.74
CA ILE A 38 -20.06 -3.29 -45.51
C ILE A 38 -20.41 -2.29 -44.41
N VAL A 39 -21.61 -1.68 -44.45
CA VAL A 39 -22.05 -0.73 -43.42
C VAL A 39 -22.13 -1.39 -42.04
N SER A 40 -22.63 -2.62 -41.96
CA SER A 40 -22.65 -3.37 -40.70
C SER A 40 -21.25 -3.64 -40.15
N ILE A 41 -20.30 -3.99 -41.02
CA ILE A 41 -18.91 -4.24 -40.61
C ILE A 41 -18.30 -2.94 -40.07
N LEU A 42 -18.47 -1.82 -40.77
CA LEU A 42 -17.96 -0.53 -40.35
C LEU A 42 -18.53 -0.07 -39.00
N ASP A 43 -19.83 -0.30 -38.75
CA ASP A 43 -20.44 0.00 -37.45
C ASP A 43 -19.86 -0.88 -36.34
N THR A 44 -19.67 -2.17 -36.61
CA THR A 44 -19.07 -3.09 -35.62
C THR A 44 -17.61 -2.74 -35.33
N ASP A 45 -16.84 -2.33 -36.33
CA ASP A 45 -15.45 -1.90 -36.16
C ASP A 45 -15.37 -0.62 -35.33
N ALA A 46 -16.26 0.35 -35.59
CA ALA A 46 -16.32 1.57 -34.80
C ALA A 46 -16.64 1.27 -33.32
N ARG A 47 -17.59 0.37 -33.05
CA ARG A 47 -17.91 -0.08 -31.68
C ARG A 47 -16.74 -0.80 -31.03
N LEU A 48 -16.01 -1.62 -31.79
CA LEU A 48 -14.84 -2.34 -31.29
C LEU A 48 -13.74 -1.36 -30.86
N VAL A 49 -13.48 -0.32 -31.66
CA VAL A 49 -12.49 0.72 -31.33
C VAL A 49 -12.84 1.42 -30.03
N VAL A 50 -14.11 1.84 -29.86
CA VAL A 50 -14.57 2.48 -28.62
C VAL A 50 -14.40 1.54 -27.41
N SER A 51 -14.81 0.28 -27.54
CA SER A 51 -14.67 -0.70 -26.45
C SER A 51 -13.21 -0.98 -26.09
N GLN A 52 -12.30 -1.01 -27.08
CA GLN A 52 -10.87 -1.17 -26.83
C GLN A 52 -10.28 0.04 -26.10
N GLU A 53 -10.70 1.25 -26.46
CA GLU A 53 -10.24 2.47 -25.81
C GLU A 53 -10.73 2.57 -24.36
N GLU A 54 -12.00 2.25 -24.10
CA GLU A 54 -12.55 2.15 -22.74
C GLU A 54 -11.77 1.14 -21.90
N ARG A 55 -11.46 -0.03 -22.47
CA ARG A 55 -10.62 -1.04 -21.80
C ARG A 55 -9.23 -0.50 -21.49
N ARG A 56 -8.60 0.21 -22.43
CA ARG A 56 -7.27 0.81 -22.23
C ARG A 56 -7.27 1.78 -21.04
N VAL A 57 -8.23 2.70 -21.01
CA VAL A 57 -8.37 3.69 -19.93
C VAL A 57 -8.59 3.03 -18.56
N LEU A 58 -9.44 1.99 -18.51
CA LEU A 58 -9.69 1.25 -17.27
C LEU A 58 -8.43 0.51 -16.78
N LEU A 59 -7.64 -0.08 -17.68
CA LEU A 59 -6.39 -0.73 -17.34
C LEU A 59 -5.34 0.26 -16.81
N GLU A 60 -5.19 1.41 -17.46
CA GLU A 60 -4.28 2.47 -16.99
C GLU A 60 -4.65 2.95 -15.59
N ARG A 61 -5.96 3.11 -15.32
CA ARG A 61 -6.45 3.44 -13.98
C ARG A 61 -6.15 2.34 -12.96
N SER A 62 -6.33 1.07 -13.34
CA SER A 62 -6.04 -0.08 -12.46
C SER A 62 -4.56 -0.11 -12.09
N LEU A 63 -3.68 -0.02 -13.08
CA LEU A 63 -2.22 -0.02 -12.87
C LEU A 63 -1.76 1.16 -11.99
N ALA A 64 -2.33 2.36 -12.22
CA ALA A 64 -2.03 3.51 -11.38
C ALA A 64 -2.48 3.31 -9.92
N ASN A 65 -3.61 2.62 -9.70
CA ASN A 65 -4.09 2.28 -8.37
C ASN A 65 -3.25 1.20 -7.70
N GLU A 66 -2.83 0.17 -8.44
CA GLU A 66 -1.92 -0.88 -7.95
C GLU A 66 -0.59 -0.26 -7.47
N SER A 67 0.02 0.60 -8.27
CA SER A 67 1.26 1.30 -7.89
C SER A 67 1.08 2.18 -6.64
N LYS A 68 -0.07 2.85 -6.48
CA LYS A 68 -0.37 3.60 -5.25
C LYS A 68 -0.54 2.69 -4.05
N ASN A 69 -1.20 1.54 -4.23
CA ASN A 69 -1.42 0.57 -3.16
C ASN A 69 -0.10 -0.02 -2.67
N GLU A 70 0.81 -0.37 -3.57
CA GLU A 70 2.16 -0.83 -3.22
C GLU A 70 2.93 0.19 -2.34
N LYS A 71 2.85 1.48 -2.70
CA LYS A 71 3.45 2.56 -1.90
C LYS A 71 2.83 2.65 -0.51
N LEU A 72 1.50 2.61 -0.43
CA LEU A 72 0.78 2.65 0.85
C LEU A 72 1.11 1.43 1.73
N ILE A 73 1.23 0.24 1.15
CA ILE A 73 1.65 -0.97 1.86
C ILE A 73 3.06 -0.80 2.42
N ALA A 74 3.99 -0.28 1.63
CA ALA A 74 5.37 -0.02 2.07
C ALA A 74 5.43 1.03 3.20
N GLU A 75 4.71 2.13 3.07
CA GLU A 75 4.61 3.17 4.11
C GLU A 75 4.00 2.62 5.40
N ASN A 76 2.93 1.82 5.29
CA ASN A 76 2.29 1.21 6.45
C ASN A 76 3.23 0.23 7.16
N ALA A 77 3.97 -0.59 6.41
CA ALA A 77 4.99 -1.47 6.99
C ALA A 77 6.07 -0.68 7.76
N GLN A 78 6.50 0.47 7.24
CA GLN A 78 7.43 1.35 7.95
C GLN A 78 6.82 1.95 9.22
N LEU A 79 5.55 2.38 9.18
CA LEU A 79 4.83 2.93 10.33
C LEU A 79 4.64 1.88 11.43
N ILE A 80 4.28 0.64 11.07
CA ILE A 80 4.16 -0.48 12.01
C ILE A 80 5.50 -0.70 12.72
N LYS A 81 6.61 -0.73 11.97
CA LYS A 81 7.95 -0.88 12.56
C LYS A 81 8.30 0.27 13.50
N LYS A 82 8.02 1.52 13.11
CA LYS A 82 8.24 2.69 13.95
C LYS A 82 7.41 2.63 15.22
N ASN A 83 6.13 2.25 15.11
CA ASN A 83 5.24 2.12 16.25
C ASN A 83 5.73 1.05 17.23
N SER A 84 6.12 -0.13 16.72
CA SER A 84 6.68 -1.21 17.55
C SER A 84 7.96 -0.78 18.27
N ASN A 85 8.85 -0.05 17.60
CA ASN A 85 10.06 0.49 18.23
C ASN A 85 9.72 1.51 19.34
N SER A 86 8.74 2.40 19.09
CA SER A 86 8.29 3.38 20.09
C SER A 86 7.62 2.72 21.28
N GLU A 87 6.81 1.68 21.06
CA GLU A 87 6.20 0.89 22.12
C GLU A 87 7.26 0.18 22.98
N ALA A 88 8.28 -0.41 22.36
CA ALA A 88 9.40 -1.03 23.07
C ALA A 88 10.17 0.00 23.92
N ALA A 89 10.45 1.19 23.36
CA ALA A 89 11.11 2.27 24.09
C ALA A 89 10.27 2.76 25.28
N LEU A 90 8.95 2.92 25.10
CA LEU A 90 8.03 3.29 26.17
C LEU A 90 8.00 2.25 27.30
N GLN A 91 8.01 0.96 26.96
CA GLN A 91 8.05 -0.11 27.97
C GLN A 91 9.34 -0.06 28.79
N GLU A 92 10.48 0.20 28.15
CA GLU A 92 11.75 0.29 28.86
C GLU A 92 11.82 1.52 29.76
N MET A 93 11.37 2.67 29.26
CA MET A 93 11.26 3.87 30.11
C MET A 93 10.32 3.64 31.31
N ALA A 94 9.22 2.89 31.13
CA ALA A 94 8.34 2.54 32.25
C ALA A 94 9.03 1.63 33.28
N ARG A 95 9.85 0.67 32.82
CA ARG A 95 10.67 -0.19 33.71
C ARG A 95 11.71 0.64 34.47
N GLU A 96 12.45 1.49 33.79
CA GLU A 96 13.45 2.38 34.39
C GLU A 96 12.81 3.32 35.41
N PHE A 97 11.67 3.92 35.06
CA PHE A 97 10.93 4.81 35.95
C PHE A 97 10.47 4.09 37.22
N GLN A 98 9.91 2.88 37.09
CA GLN A 98 9.52 2.07 38.24
C GLN A 98 10.73 1.70 39.11
N SER A 99 11.85 1.32 38.50
CA SER A 99 13.10 1.00 39.20
C SER A 99 13.61 2.21 40.01
N GLN A 100 13.64 3.39 39.39
CA GLN A 100 14.02 4.65 40.04
C GLN A 100 13.06 4.99 41.18
N GLN A 101 11.76 4.81 40.99
CA GLN A 101 10.77 5.09 42.04
C GLN A 101 10.91 4.13 43.24
N ILE A 102 11.23 2.87 43.01
CA ILE A 102 11.56 1.91 44.07
C ILE A 102 12.83 2.35 44.81
N GLN A 103 13.88 2.75 44.10
CA GLN A 103 15.11 3.24 44.71
C GLN A 103 14.86 4.49 45.57
N LEU A 104 14.11 5.45 45.05
CA LEU A 104 13.73 6.67 45.77
C LEU A 104 12.91 6.35 47.03
N ASN A 105 11.96 5.42 46.94
CA ASN A 105 11.18 4.96 48.10
C ASN A 105 12.05 4.25 49.15
N LYS A 106 13.06 3.47 48.74
CA LYS A 106 14.01 2.84 49.67
C LYS A 106 14.83 3.90 50.41
N VAL A 107 15.35 4.89 49.69
CA VAL A 107 16.13 5.99 50.27
C VAL A 107 15.27 6.85 51.20
N SER A 108 14.02 7.13 50.84
CA SER A 108 13.11 7.91 51.70
C SER A 108 12.70 7.17 52.98
N GLN A 109 12.78 5.83 52.99
CA GLN A 109 12.57 4.99 54.16
C GLN A 109 13.83 4.75 55.00
N CYS A 110 15.02 5.18 54.55
CA CYS A 110 16.26 5.04 55.32
C CYS A 110 16.18 5.77 56.67
N ARG A 111 16.52 5.06 57.74
CA ARG A 111 16.58 5.55 59.12
C ARG A 111 17.85 5.05 59.78
N TRP A 112 18.28 5.74 60.83
CA TRP A 112 19.30 5.20 61.73
C TRP A 112 18.77 3.91 62.37
N ILE A 113 19.59 2.86 62.34
CA ILE A 113 19.27 1.55 62.93
C ILE A 113 19.91 1.53 64.32
N ASP A 114 19.16 1.06 65.32
CA ASP A 114 19.64 0.87 66.69
C ASP A 114 20.60 -0.34 66.77
N ASP A 115 21.51 -0.33 67.76
CA ASP A 115 22.59 -1.31 67.89
C ASP A 115 22.09 -2.77 68.04
N ASP A 116 20.84 -2.97 68.51
CA ASP A 116 20.19 -4.27 68.68
C ASP A 116 19.38 -4.75 67.44
N GLY A 117 19.34 -3.94 66.37
CA GLY A 117 18.55 -4.22 65.17
C GLY A 117 19.13 -5.35 64.31
N ASP A 118 18.25 -6.14 63.69
CA ASP A 118 18.62 -7.26 62.81
C ASP A 118 19.33 -6.74 61.54
N ILE A 119 20.66 -6.75 61.53
CA ILE A 119 21.48 -6.35 60.38
C ILE A 119 21.43 -7.48 59.33
N HIS A 120 20.40 -7.49 58.49
CA HIS A 120 20.34 -8.43 57.35
C HIS A 120 20.88 -7.81 56.04
N SER A 121 22.00 -8.39 55.60
CA SER A 121 22.50 -8.59 54.22
C SER A 121 22.91 -7.41 53.31
N MET A 122 22.71 -6.13 53.63
CA MET A 122 23.11 -5.04 52.69
C MET A 122 24.03 -3.94 53.24
N TYR A 123 24.67 -4.14 54.39
CA TYR A 123 25.58 -3.14 54.95
C TYR A 123 27.03 -3.59 54.92
N GLU A 124 27.74 -3.29 53.82
CA GLU A 124 29.21 -3.21 53.85
C GLU A 124 29.61 -1.94 54.61
N MET A 125 29.76 -2.03 55.94
CA MET A 125 30.35 -0.96 56.73
C MET A 125 31.86 -0.86 56.46
N SER A 126 32.24 -0.14 55.40
CA SER A 126 33.63 0.23 55.17
C SER A 126 34.03 1.39 56.09
N SER A 127 34.92 1.12 57.03
CA SER A 127 35.43 2.10 58.01
C SER A 127 36.48 3.07 57.45
N LYS A 128 36.62 3.18 56.13
CA LYS A 128 37.77 3.89 55.50
C LYS A 128 37.41 5.08 54.62
N THR A 129 36.15 5.28 54.28
CA THR A 129 35.68 6.35 53.39
C THR A 129 34.91 7.43 54.14
N ALA A 130 35.33 8.69 53.99
CA ALA A 130 34.68 9.86 54.56
C ALA A 130 34.36 10.89 53.47
N VAL A 131 33.17 11.50 53.54
CA VAL A 131 32.67 12.49 52.58
C VAL A 131 31.93 13.59 53.33
N VAL A 132 31.95 14.82 52.80
CA VAL A 132 31.15 15.93 53.35
C VAL A 132 29.69 15.66 53.00
N ALA A 133 28.94 15.16 53.98
CA ALA A 133 27.50 14.94 53.83
C ALA A 133 26.75 16.27 53.90
N ALA A 134 25.58 16.36 53.27
CA ALA A 134 24.71 17.54 53.33
C ALA A 134 24.34 17.95 54.79
N SER A 135 24.39 17.01 55.73
CA SER A 135 24.10 17.22 57.15
C SER A 135 25.23 17.86 57.96
N SER A 136 26.46 17.96 57.46
CA SER A 136 27.60 18.47 58.24
C SER A 136 28.71 19.06 57.38
N LYS A 137 29.30 20.18 57.84
CA LYS A 137 30.48 20.80 57.23
C LYS A 137 31.77 19.97 57.43
N LYS A 138 31.77 18.98 58.34
CA LYS A 138 32.90 18.09 58.58
C LYS A 138 32.66 16.72 57.92
N PRO A 139 33.69 16.09 57.31
CA PRO A 139 33.54 14.79 56.67
C PRO A 139 32.94 13.75 57.63
N GLN A 140 31.91 13.04 57.18
CA GLN A 140 31.25 11.95 57.90
C GLN A 140 31.63 10.62 57.25
N ARG A 141 31.63 9.54 58.04
CA ARG A 141 31.85 8.18 57.53
C ARG A 141 30.68 7.79 56.63
N ALA A 142 30.97 7.21 55.47
CA ALA A 142 29.99 6.65 54.56
C ALA A 142 30.47 5.29 54.05
N CYS A 143 29.54 4.37 53.79
CA CYS A 143 29.88 3.10 53.15
C CYS A 143 30.40 3.36 51.71
N ASN A 144 31.06 2.36 51.12
CA ASN A 144 31.67 2.50 49.80
C ASN A 144 30.63 2.86 48.72
N GLN A 145 29.40 2.33 48.81
CA GLN A 145 28.34 2.62 47.84
C GLN A 145 27.87 4.07 47.94
N CYS A 146 27.51 4.54 49.15
CA CYS A 146 27.12 5.93 49.35
C CYS A 146 28.24 6.92 49.02
N TYR A 147 29.51 6.56 49.27
CA TYR A 147 30.65 7.37 48.86
C TYR A 147 30.72 7.52 47.34
N LYS A 148 30.56 6.42 46.59
CA LYS A 148 30.53 6.45 45.12
C LYS A 148 29.37 7.29 44.61
N ASP A 149 28.15 7.07 45.12
CA ASP A 149 26.95 7.80 44.68
C ASP A 149 27.04 9.32 44.95
N LEU A 150 27.83 9.76 45.93
CA LEU A 150 28.08 11.18 46.24
C LEU A 150 29.25 11.79 45.46
N THR A 151 30.06 10.97 44.79
CA THR A 151 31.29 11.42 44.09
C THR A 151 31.29 11.12 42.59
N SER A 152 30.29 10.38 42.10
CA SER A 152 30.00 10.19 40.66
C SER A 152 28.98 11.23 40.19
#